data_AF-A0A818PWT2-F1
#
_entry.id   AF-A0A818PWT2-F1
#
_cell.length_a   1.000
_cell.length_b   1.000
_cell.length_c   1.000
_cell.angle_alpha   90.00
_cell.angle_beta   90.00
_cell.angle_gamma   90.00
#
_symmetry.space_group_name_H-M   'P 1'
#
loop_
_entity.id
_entity.type
_entity.pdbx_description
1 polymer ?
#
loop_
_entity_poly.entity_id
_entity_poly.type
_entity_poly.pdbx_seq_one_letter_code
_entity_poly.pdbx_strand_id
1 'polypeptide(L)' 'MSLTKTIYNIFFRRSATIALTTVVGVFAYERIINKSAEYIYERRNQGKLWKHVQPSFKLPTDDDEEASGSGKEGDES' A
#
# COMPACT_ATOMS: atom_id res chain seq x y z
N MET A 1 10.82 29.74 16.39
CA MET A 1 11.38 28.39 16.08
C MET A 1 11.02 28.05 14.65
N SER A 2 11.97 27.63 13.81
CA SER A 2 11.69 27.21 12.43
C SER A 2 11.41 25.71 12.39
N LEU A 3 10.37 25.28 11.67
CA LEU A 3 10.04 23.87 11.47
C LEU A 3 11.22 23.06 10.91
N THR A 4 11.99 23.65 9.98
CA THR A 4 13.18 23.01 9.40
C THR A 4 14.28 22.78 10.44
N LYS A 5 14.49 23.72 11.37
CA LYS A 5 15.44 23.55 12.48
C LYS A 5 14.99 22.44 13.44
N THR A 6 13.69 22.32 13.70
CA THR A 6 13.12 21.27 14.55
C THR A 6 13.33 19.89 13.92
N ILE A 7 12.99 19.73 12.63
CA ILE A 7 13.17 18.46 11.89
C ILE A 7 14.65 18.07 11.85
N TYR A 8 15.55 19.01 11.55
CA TYR A 8 16.98 18.76 11.53
C TYR A 8 17.50 18.30 12.89
N ASN A 9 17.09 18.99 13.96
CA ASN A 9 17.52 18.65 15.32
C ASN A 9 17.05 17.27 15.79
N ILE A 10 15.88 16.81 15.33
CA ILE A 10 15.29 15.53 15.73
C ILE A 10 15.86 14.37 14.92
N PHE A 11 15.88 14.50 13.59
CA PHE A 11 16.17 13.37 12.70
C PHE A 11 17.60 13.40 12.14
N PHE A 12 18.17 14.59 11.91
CA PHE A 12 19.37 14.75 11.09
C PHE A 12 20.57 15.38 11.80
N ARG A 13 20.53 15.54 13.13
CA ARG A 13 21.62 16.20 13.88
C ARG A 13 22.77 15.27 14.24
N ARG A 14 22.52 13.96 14.42
CA ARG A 14 23.54 12.97 14.81
C ARG A 14 23.66 11.89 13.72
N SER A 15 24.88 11.43 13.45
CA SER A 15 25.15 10.37 12.46
C SER A 15 24.33 9.10 12.72
N ALA A 16 24.21 8.68 13.99
CA ALA A 16 23.40 7.52 14.37
C ALA A 16 21.89 7.73 14.11
N THR A 17 21.34 8.92 14.37
CA THR A 17 19.91 9.20 14.11
C THR A 17 19.63 9.34 12.61
N ILE A 18 20.61 9.85 11.84
CA ILE A 18 20.53 9.87 10.38
C ILE A 18 20.41 8.44 9.85
N ALA A 19 21.32 7.54 10.25
CA ALA A 19 21.29 6.14 9.81
C ALA A 19 19.95 5.46 10.14
N LEU A 20 19.46 5.62 11.38
CA LEU A 20 18.17 5.09 11.81
C LEU A 20 17.01 5.64 10.96
N THR A 21 16.97 6.96 10.77
CA THR A 21 15.93 7.64 9.97
C THR A 21 15.97 7.17 8.52
N THR A 22 17.15 6.99 7.95
CA THR A 22 17.32 6.48 6.59
C THR A 22 16.81 5.05 6.46
N VAL A 23 17.19 4.15 7.36
CA VAL A 23 16.73 2.74 7.31
C VAL A 23 15.22 2.66 7.39
N VAL A 24 14.61 3.33 8.38
CA VAL A 24 13.14 3.38 8.52
C VAL A 24 12.50 4.03 7.30
N GLY A 25 13.09 5.13 6.80
CA GLY A 25 12.64 5.85 5.63
C GLY A 25 12.61 4.99 4.37
N VAL A 26 13.64 4.16 4.15
CA VAL A 26 13.71 3.25 2.98
C VAL A 26 12.59 2.21 3.03
N PHE A 27 12.37 1.55 4.18
CA PHE A 27 11.30 0.56 4.31
C PHE A 27 9.90 1.17 4.15
N ALA A 28 9.68 2.38 4.66
CA ALA A 28 8.43 3.10 4.46
C ALA A 28 8.26 3.53 2.99
N TYR A 29 9.33 4.02 2.38
CA TYR A 29 9.34 4.47 0.99
C TYR A 29 9.02 3.32 0.02
N GLU A 30 9.63 2.15 0.20
CA GLU A 30 9.37 0.96 -0.63
C GLU A 30 7.87 0.61 -0.67
N ARG A 31 7.21 0.54 0.49
CA ARG A 31 5.77 0.21 0.56
C ARG A 31 4.90 1.22 -0.17
N ILE A 32 5.23 2.51 -0.08
CA ILE A 32 4.44 3.59 -0.70
C ILE A 32 4.70 3.63 -2.20
N ILE A 33 5.96 3.51 -2.61
CA ILE A 33 6.36 3.68 -4.01
C ILE A 33 5.90 2.52 -4.87
N ASN A 34 5.99 1.29 -4.39
CA ASN A 34 5.49 0.15 -5.16
C ASN A 34 3.99 0.31 -5.49
N LYS A 35 3.17 0.65 -4.49
CA LYS A 35 1.72 0.85 -4.68
C LYS A 35 1.40 2.08 -5.52
N SER A 36 2.09 3.20 -5.30
CA SER A 36 1.84 4.42 -6.06
C SER A 36 2.28 4.30 -7.52
N ALA A 37 3.42 3.65 -7.79
CA ALA A 37 3.90 3.41 -9.14
C ALA A 37 2.93 2.51 -9.91
N GLU A 38 2.45 1.43 -9.27
CA GLU A 38 1.43 0.56 -9.87
C GLU A 38 0.14 1.34 -10.17
N TYR A 39 -0.38 2.11 -9.22
CA TYR A 39 -1.58 2.93 -9.43
C TYR A 39 -1.41 3.93 -10.58
N ILE A 40 -0.27 4.63 -10.65
CA ILE A 40 0.01 5.59 -11.73
C ILE A 40 0.10 4.87 -13.07
N TYR A 41 0.79 3.73 -13.11
CA TYR A 41 0.96 2.92 -14.31
C TYR A 41 -0.38 2.38 -14.82
N GLU A 42 -1.18 1.81 -13.93
CA GLU A 42 -2.53 1.34 -14.22
C GLU A 42 -3.40 2.45 -14.76
N ARG A 43 -3.47 3.58 -14.04
CA ARG A 43 -4.32 4.71 -14.41
C ARG A 43 -3.94 5.28 -15.78
N ARG A 44 -2.64 5.25 -16.13
CA ARG A 44 -2.17 5.68 -17.45
C ARG A 44 -2.51 4.67 -18.55
N ASN A 45 -2.59 3.38 -18.23
CA ASN A 45 -2.80 2.29 -19.19
C ASN A 45 -4.16 1.58 -18.99
N GLN A 46 -5.17 2.33 -18.55
CA GLN A 46 -6.54 1.84 -18.39
C GLN A 46 -7.04 1.21 -19.70
N GLY A 47 -7.67 0.04 -19.60
CA GLY A 47 -8.17 -0.73 -20.75
C GLY A 47 -7.11 -1.44 -21.61
N LYS A 48 -5.80 -1.22 -21.38
CA LYS A 48 -4.71 -1.90 -22.11
C LYS A 48 -4.07 -3.06 -21.35
N LEU A 49 -4.10 -3.01 -20.02
CA LEU A 49 -3.56 -4.08 -19.20
C LEU A 49 -4.50 -5.28 -19.20
N TRP A 50 -3.91 -6.48 -19.21
CA TRP A 50 -4.64 -7.75 -19.12
C TRP A 50 -5.65 -7.76 -17.96
N LYS A 51 -5.28 -7.26 -16.78
CA LYS A 51 -6.19 -7.17 -15.62
C LYS A 51 -7.46 -6.32 -15.83
N HIS A 52 -7.47 -5.42 -16.81
CA HIS A 52 -8.67 -4.66 -17.19
C HIS A 52 -9.55 -5.40 -18.22
N VAL A 53 -8.98 -6.33 -18.98
CA VAL A 53 -9.65 -7.05 -20.09
C VAL A 53 -10.05 -8.48 -19.69
N GLN A 54 -9.37 -9.04 -18.69
CA GLN A 54 -9.60 -10.38 -18.14
C GLN A 54 -11.00 -10.62 -17.55
N PRO A 55 -11.73 -9.64 -16.97
CA PRO A 55 -13.09 -9.88 -16.48
C PRO A 55 -14.03 -10.44 -17.55
N SER A 56 -13.74 -10.18 -18.83
CA SER A 56 -14.50 -10.71 -19.97
C SER A 56 -14.22 -12.19 -20.29
N PHE A 57 -13.22 -12.80 -19.66
CA PHE A 57 -12.76 -14.18 -19.91
C PHE A 57 -12.89 -15.12 -18.70
N LYS A 58 -13.20 -14.61 -17.50
CA LYS A 58 -13.48 -15.47 -16.34
C LYS A 58 -14.87 -16.12 -16.55
N LEU A 59 -14.87 -17.43 -16.81
CA LEU A 59 -16.05 -18.26 -16.61
C LEU A 59 -16.44 -18.25 -15.12
N PRO A 60 -17.72 -18.41 -14.77
CA PRO A 60 -18.20 -18.31 -13.40
C PRO A 60 -17.75 -19.53 -12.60
N THR A 61 -16.54 -19.49 -12.05
CA THR A 61 -16.06 -20.51 -11.09
C THR A 61 -14.96 -19.92 -10.19
N ASP A 62 -15.25 -19.97 -8.89
CA ASP A 62 -14.32 -20.24 -7.77
C ASP A 62 -13.62 -19.10 -7.01
N ASP A 63 -14.10 -17.85 -7.05
CA ASP A 63 -13.61 -16.79 -6.14
C ASP A 63 -14.70 -16.19 -5.20
N ASP A 64 -15.98 -16.60 -5.33
CA ASP A 64 -17.09 -16.08 -4.51
C ASP A 64 -17.23 -16.78 -3.13
N GLU A 65 -16.44 -17.82 -2.82
CA GLU A 65 -16.58 -18.58 -1.56
C GLU A 65 -15.75 -18.04 -0.38
N GLU A 66 -14.70 -17.25 -0.58
CA GLU A 66 -13.85 -16.80 0.54
C GLU A 66 -14.31 -15.49 1.21
N ALA A 67 -15.37 -14.84 0.72
CA ALA A 67 -15.93 -13.63 1.34
C ALA A 67 -17.00 -13.90 2.41
N SER A 68 -17.30 -15.16 2.74
CA SER A 68 -18.33 -15.55 3.72
C SER A 68 -17.76 -16.33 4.91
N GLY A 69 -16.55 -15.98 5.36
CA GLY A 69 -15.84 -16.71 6.40
C GLY A 69 -15.32 -15.86 7.55
N SER A 70 -16.13 -14.99 8.16
CA SER A 70 -15.96 -14.66 9.60
C SER A 70 -17.06 -13.75 10.17
N GLY A 71 -17.80 -14.28 11.15
CA GLY A 71 -18.18 -13.54 12.36
C GLY A 71 -19.58 -12.91 12.42
N LYS A 72 -20.60 -13.69 12.80
CA LYS A 72 -21.03 -13.83 14.19
C LYS A 72 -22.24 -14.75 14.33
N GLU A 73 -22.03 -15.83 15.07
CA GLU A 73 -23.02 -16.62 15.79
C GLU A 73 -23.90 -15.76 16.72
N GLY A 74 -25.17 -16.16 16.83
CA GLY A 74 -26.02 -16.01 18.03
C GLY A 74 -26.81 -14.71 18.15
N ASP A 75 -28.10 -14.72 17.82
CA ASP A 75 -29.15 -15.06 18.79
C ASP A 75 -30.53 -15.14 18.10
N GLU A 76 -31.24 -16.24 18.33
CA GLU A 76 -32.63 -16.47 17.96
C GLU A 76 -33.55 -15.83 19.02
N SER A 77 -34.58 -15.09 18.59
CA SER A 77 -35.99 -15.16 19.06
C SER A 77 -36.79 -13.94 18.60
#